data_AF-A0A4R6WL71-F1
#
_entry.id   AF-A0A4R6WL71-F1
#
_cell.length_a   1.000
_cell.length_b   1.000
_cell.length_c   1.000
_cell.angle_alpha   90.00
_cell.angle_beta   90.00
_cell.angle_gamma   90.00
#
_symmetry.space_group_name_H-M   'P 1'
#
loop_
_entity.id
_entity.type
_entity.pdbx_description
1 polymer ?
#
loop_
_entity_poly.entity_id
_entity_poly.type
_entity_poly.pdbx_seq_one_letter_code
_entity_poly.pdbx_strand_id
1 'polypeptide(L)'
;MDWGYIFKHWIGTLLLAPIFAQIIKDTGIIHRDKTIGLFEMFPEAFQVGMMLSLPTLLLYLFVYHIAAESTLKTIWVKLIVILWTTIGISLTLYLLDAGLILPLGSYYIIASVICGLLLKIKRMPKEMVDSDNRNL
;
A
#
# COMPACT_ATOMS: atom_id res chain seq x y z
N MET A 1 -17.31 2.37 -5.97
CA MET A 1 -15.96 1.89 -5.61
C MET A 1 -15.04 3.09 -5.44
N ASP A 2 -14.36 3.25 -4.30
CA ASP A 2 -13.52 4.44 -4.04
C ASP A 2 -12.08 4.20 -4.57
N TRP A 3 -11.96 4.25 -5.90
CA TRP A 3 -10.69 4.12 -6.61
C TRP A 3 -9.64 5.14 -6.14
N GLY A 4 -10.09 6.32 -5.70
CA GLY A 4 -9.21 7.37 -5.18
C GLY A 4 -8.51 6.95 -3.89
N TYR A 5 -9.20 6.23 -3.00
CA TYR A 5 -8.59 5.70 -1.78
C TYR A 5 -7.54 4.63 -2.09
N ILE A 6 -7.87 3.64 -2.94
CA ILE A 6 -6.97 2.52 -3.27
C ILE A 6 -5.70 3.04 -3.93
N PHE A 7 -5.84 3.92 -4.93
CA PHE A 7 -4.69 4.46 -5.64
C PHE A 7 -3.80 5.33 -4.75
N LYS A 8 -4.40 6.19 -3.91
CA LYS A 8 -3.66 7.01 -2.94
C LYS A 8 -2.95 6.16 -1.88
N HIS A 9 -3.57 5.07 -1.43
CA HIS A 9 -2.96 4.15 -0.47
C HIS A 9 -1.77 3.43 -1.08
N TRP A 10 -1.95 2.89 -2.29
CA TRP A 10 -0.92 2.17 -3.03
C TRP A 10 0.29 3.07 -3.35
N ILE A 11 0.07 4.20 -4.01
CA ILE A 11 1.16 5.11 -4.38
C ILE A 11 1.79 5.77 -3.14
N GLY A 12 0.97 6.09 -2.14
CA GLY A 12 1.43 6.65 -0.88
C GLY A 12 2.38 5.69 -0.16
N THR A 13 2.05 4.39 -0.11
CA THR A 13 2.90 3.37 0.50
C THR A 13 4.22 3.23 -0.26
N LEU A 14 4.18 3.21 -1.59
CA LEU A 14 5.37 3.13 -2.44
C LEU A 14 6.30 4.34 -2.30
N LEU A 15 5.75 5.54 -2.10
CA LEU A 15 6.53 6.77 -1.94
C LEU A 15 7.01 7.01 -0.50
N LEU A 16 6.21 6.68 0.51
CA LEU A 16 6.57 6.91 1.92
C LEU A 16 7.67 5.96 2.40
N ALA A 17 7.66 4.70 1.96
CA ALA A 17 8.59 3.70 2.50
C ALA A 17 10.06 4.06 2.26
N PRO A 18 10.48 4.50 1.07
CA PRO A 18 11.87 4.93 0.84
C PRO A 18 12.21 6.24 1.55
N ILE A 19 11.24 7.15 1.73
CA ILE A 19 11.42 8.38 2.52
C ILE A 19 11.74 8.01 3.98
N PHE A 20 10.99 7.07 4.58
CA PHE A 20 11.27 6.61 5.94
C PHE A 20 12.62 5.90 6.05
N ALA A 21 12.95 5.05 5.08
CA ALA A 21 14.24 4.38 5.03
C ALA A 21 15.40 5.38 5.01
N GLN A 22 15.27 6.46 4.24
CA GLN A 22 16.27 7.52 4.15
C GLN A 22 16.37 8.32 5.46
N ILE A 23 15.25 8.76 6.05
CA ILE A 23 15.24 9.50 7.32
C ILE A 23 15.94 8.69 8.42
N ILE A 24 15.70 7.38 8.48
CA ILE A 24 16.29 6.51 9.51
C ILE A 24 17.77 6.25 9.24
N LYS A 25 18.18 6.17 7.97
CA LYS A 25 19.60 6.12 7.60
C LYS A 25 20.34 7.42 8.01
N ASP A 26 19.73 8.57 7.78
CA ASP A 26 20.34 9.88 8.04
C ASP A 26 20.43 10.20 9.54
N THR A 27 19.57 9.61 10.38
CA THR A 27 19.67 9.70 11.84
C THR A 27 20.81 8.86 12.44
N GLY A 28 21.52 8.06 11.63
CA GLY A 28 22.72 7.32 12.06
C GLY A 28 22.44 6.11 12.97
N ILE A 29 21.18 5.70 13.12
CA ILE A 29 20.76 4.57 13.96
C ILE A 29 21.19 3.22 13.32
N ILE A 30 21.41 3.18 12.01
CA ILE A 30 21.83 1.99 11.26
C ILE A 30 23.17 2.28 10.57
N HIS A 31 24.13 1.35 10.69
CA HIS A 31 25.50 1.50 10.18
C HIS A 31 25.54 1.88 8.69
N ARG A 32 26.35 2.90 8.38
CA ARG A 32 26.47 3.58 7.07
C ARG A 32 26.94 2.70 5.90
N ASP A 33 27.40 1.49 6.15
CA ASP A 33 28.46 0.91 5.31
C ASP A 33 27.95 0.03 4.14
N LYS A 34 26.62 -0.16 3.99
CA LYS A 34 26.06 -1.02 2.92
C LYS A 34 24.89 -0.46 2.12
N THR A 35 24.34 0.68 2.50
CA THR A 35 23.30 1.32 1.68
C THR A 35 23.98 2.26 0.69
N ILE A 36 24.25 1.76 -0.50
CA ILE A 36 24.42 2.57 -1.72
C ILE A 36 23.31 3.63 -1.73
N GLY A 37 23.58 4.85 -2.22
CA GLY A 37 22.66 5.98 -2.13
C GLY A 37 21.23 5.56 -2.46
N LEU A 38 20.34 5.51 -1.45
CA LEU A 38 18.98 4.97 -1.63
C LEU A 38 18.21 5.79 -2.67
N PHE A 39 18.58 7.07 -2.81
CA PHE A 39 18.15 8.00 -3.85
C PHE A 39 18.71 7.71 -5.25
N GLU A 40 19.92 7.18 -5.37
CA GLU A 40 20.51 6.84 -6.68
C GLU A 40 19.86 5.62 -7.29
N MET A 41 19.47 4.63 -6.48
CA MET A 41 18.70 3.46 -6.95
C MET A 41 17.18 3.63 -6.80
N PHE A 42 16.71 4.79 -6.33
CA PHE A 42 15.29 5.02 -6.09
C PHE A 42 14.44 4.86 -7.35
N PRO A 43 14.83 5.39 -8.53
CA PRO A 43 14.03 5.24 -9.75
C PRO A 43 13.85 3.77 -10.17
N GLU A 44 14.92 2.99 -10.13
CA GLU A 44 14.92 1.58 -10.52
C GLU A 44 14.16 0.74 -9.50
N ALA A 45 14.42 0.95 -8.21
CA ALA A 45 13.70 0.26 -7.12
C ALA A 45 12.20 0.62 -7.13
N PHE A 46 11.84 1.86 -7.48
CA PHE A 46 10.46 2.31 -7.60
C PHE A 46 9.76 1.65 -8.79
N GLN A 47 10.42 1.53 -9.95
CA GLN A 47 9.87 0.83 -11.12
C GLN A 47 9.62 -0.66 -10.82
N VAL A 48 10.61 -1.34 -10.22
CA VAL A 48 10.50 -2.74 -9.83
C VAL A 48 9.41 -2.92 -8.76
N GLY A 49 9.34 -2.02 -7.78
CA GLY A 49 8.29 -2.00 -6.76
C GLY A 49 6.89 -1.77 -7.34
N MET A 50 6.74 -0.90 -8.34
CA MET A 50 5.48 -0.71 -9.06
C MET A 50 5.08 -1.97 -9.83
N MET A 51 6.01 -2.61 -10.55
CA MET A 51 5.73 -3.84 -11.30
C MET A 51 5.36 -5.01 -10.38
N LEU A 52 6.06 -5.19 -9.26
CA LEU A 52 5.79 -6.28 -8.32
C LEU A 52 4.56 -6.06 -7.45
N SER A 53 4.13 -4.81 -7.25
CA SER A 53 2.91 -4.50 -6.48
C SER A 53 1.64 -4.44 -7.32
N LEU A 54 1.73 -4.48 -8.65
CA LEU A 54 0.59 -4.60 -9.57
C LEU A 54 -0.30 -5.83 -9.28
N PRO A 55 0.25 -7.04 -9.06
CA PRO A 55 -0.52 -8.20 -8.61
C PRO A 55 -1.28 -7.94 -7.31
N THR A 56 -0.67 -7.22 -6.36
CA THR A 56 -1.30 -6.84 -5.09
C THR A 56 -2.43 -5.84 -5.33
N LEU A 57 -2.25 -4.91 -6.27
CA LEU A 57 -3.28 -3.96 -6.70
C LEU A 57 -4.48 -4.66 -7.34
N LEU A 58 -4.27 -5.62 -8.23
CA LEU A 58 -5.36 -6.40 -8.81
C LEU A 58 -6.17 -7.16 -7.75
N LEU A 59 -5.48 -7.75 -6.77
CA LEU A 59 -6.17 -8.39 -5.65
C LEU A 59 -6.92 -7.38 -4.77
N TYR A 60 -6.43 -6.14 -4.63
CA TYR A 60 -7.18 -5.09 -3.95
C TYR A 60 -8.50 -4.79 -4.61
N LEU A 61 -8.50 -4.65 -5.93
CA LEU A 61 -9.72 -4.36 -6.67
C LEU A 61 -10.73 -5.48 -6.47
N PHE A 62 -10.27 -6.73 -6.49
CA PHE A 62 -11.11 -7.90 -6.24
C PHE A 62 -11.69 -7.93 -4.82
N VAL A 63 -10.85 -7.78 -3.79
CA VAL A 63 -11.28 -7.79 -2.39
C VAL A 63 -12.23 -6.62 -2.08
N TYR A 64 -11.93 -5.43 -2.63
CA TYR A 64 -12.79 -4.26 -2.45
C TYR A 64 -14.12 -4.43 -3.18
N HIS A 65 -14.15 -5.08 -4.35
CA HIS A 65 -15.38 -5.36 -5.07
C HIS A 65 -16.31 -6.25 -4.23
N ILE A 66 -15.80 -7.34 -3.67
CA ILE A 66 -16.54 -8.21 -2.74
C ILE A 66 -16.96 -7.45 -1.48
N ALA A 67 -16.06 -6.65 -0.91
CA ALA A 67 -16.35 -5.88 0.31
C ALA A 67 -17.34 -4.72 0.07
N ALA A 68 -17.44 -4.19 -1.15
CA ALA A 68 -18.39 -3.12 -1.50
C ALA A 68 -19.84 -3.61 -1.53
N GLU A 69 -20.06 -4.88 -1.86
CA GLU A 69 -21.38 -5.52 -1.79
C GLU A 69 -21.80 -5.86 -0.36
N SER A 70 -20.82 -5.94 0.55
CA SER A 70 -21.06 -6.20 1.97
C SER A 70 -21.37 -4.93 2.76
N THR A 71 -22.21 -5.04 3.80
CA THR A 71 -22.52 -3.95 4.75
C THR A 71 -21.39 -3.69 5.77
N LEU A 72 -20.17 -4.16 5.49
CA LEU A 72 -19.03 -4.05 6.39
C LEU A 72 -18.82 -2.59 6.82
N LYS A 73 -18.29 -2.37 8.03
CA LYS A 73 -17.92 -1.01 8.48
C LYS A 73 -16.65 -0.56 7.76
N THR A 74 -16.51 0.74 7.54
CA THR A 74 -15.34 1.34 6.88
C THR A 74 -14.01 0.94 7.52
N ILE A 75 -13.99 0.74 8.84
CA ILE A 75 -12.80 0.30 9.58
C ILE A 75 -12.33 -1.11 9.17
N TRP A 76 -13.25 -2.04 8.88
CA TRP A 76 -12.89 -3.40 8.45
C TRP A 76 -12.28 -3.39 7.06
N VAL A 77 -12.80 -2.55 6.16
CA VAL A 77 -12.22 -2.37 4.82
C VAL A 77 -10.79 -1.84 4.93
N LYS A 78 -10.53 -0.88 5.81
CA LYS A 78 -9.17 -0.37 6.05
C LYS A 78 -8.22 -1.46 6.55
N LEU A 79 -8.65 -2.25 7.55
CA LEU A 79 -7.84 -3.32 8.11
C LEU A 79 -7.51 -4.39 7.07
N ILE A 80 -8.50 -4.82 6.29
CA ILE A 80 -8.29 -5.77 5.20
C ILE A 80 -7.28 -5.21 4.20
N VAL A 81 -7.41 -3.93 3.82
CA VAL A 81 -6.47 -3.31 2.88
C VAL A 81 -5.03 -3.33 3.42
N ILE A 82 -4.82 -2.94 4.68
CA ILE A 82 -3.49 -2.90 5.32
C ILE A 82 -2.89 -4.30 5.44
N LEU A 83 -3.68 -5.29 5.88
CA LEU A 83 -3.22 -6.68 6.01
C LEU A 83 -2.77 -7.23 4.66
N TRP A 84 -3.55 -6.96 3.62
CA TRP A 84 -3.24 -7.43 2.28
C TRP A 84 -2.00 -6.74 1.69
N THR A 85 -1.78 -5.45 1.98
CA THR A 85 -0.52 -4.78 1.55
C THR A 85 0.65 -5.46 2.19
N THR A 86 0.54 -5.71 3.49
CA THR A 86 1.61 -6.29 4.30
C THR A 86 2.00 -7.67 3.77
N ILE A 87 1.01 -8.49 3.43
CA ILE A 87 1.24 -9.80 2.81
C ILE A 87 1.91 -9.65 1.43
N GLY A 88 1.40 -8.75 0.58
CA GLY A 88 1.97 -8.51 -0.75
C GLY A 88 3.41 -8.00 -0.72
N ILE A 89 3.71 -7.06 0.18
CA ILE A 89 5.06 -6.54 0.44
C ILE A 89 5.97 -7.69 0.91
N SER A 90 5.53 -8.47 1.89
CA SER A 90 6.33 -9.57 2.45
C SER A 90 6.64 -10.64 1.40
N LEU A 91 5.64 -11.02 0.59
CA LEU A 91 5.81 -11.96 -0.50
C LEU A 91 6.76 -11.43 -1.58
N THR A 92 6.60 -10.16 -1.96
CA THR A 92 7.47 -9.49 -2.95
C THR A 92 8.92 -9.48 -2.49
N LEU A 93 9.18 -9.07 -1.25
CA LEU A 93 10.53 -9.02 -0.71
C LEU A 93 11.12 -10.43 -0.55
N TYR A 94 10.31 -11.41 -0.13
CA TYR A 94 10.74 -12.81 -0.07
C TYR A 94 11.16 -13.36 -1.43
N LEU A 95 10.45 -12.99 -2.51
CA LEU A 95 10.79 -13.40 -3.88
C LEU A 95 12.05 -12.74 -4.43
N LEU A 96 12.34 -11.49 -4.02
CA LEU A 96 13.54 -10.77 -4.45
C LEU A 96 14.79 -11.23 -3.69
N ASP A 97 14.73 -11.13 -2.36
CA ASP A 97 15.76 -11.62 -1.44
C ASP A 97 15.21 -11.53 -0.01
N ALA A 98 15.12 -12.67 0.68
CA ALA A 98 14.64 -12.74 2.06
C ALA A 98 15.44 -11.84 3.03
N GLY A 99 16.70 -11.52 2.72
CA GLY A 99 17.52 -10.57 3.46
C GLY A 99 16.98 -9.13 3.46
N LEU A 100 16.11 -8.78 2.51
CA LEU A 100 15.51 -7.45 2.39
C LEU A 100 14.25 -7.26 3.24
N ILE A 101 13.66 -8.34 3.78
CA ILE A 101 12.42 -8.27 4.57
C ILE A 101 12.59 -7.42 5.83
N LEU A 102 13.69 -7.60 6.56
CA LEU A 102 13.96 -6.82 7.78
C LEU A 102 14.27 -5.33 7.48
N PRO A 103 15.22 -5.00 6.60
CA PRO A 103 15.61 -3.61 6.36
C PRO A 103 14.59 -2.84 5.51
N LEU A 104 13.90 -3.44 4.55
CA LEU A 104 12.93 -2.74 3.70
C LEU A 104 11.48 -3.02 4.08
N GLY A 105 11.17 -4.27 4.41
CA GLY A 105 9.79 -4.68 4.72
C GLY A 105 9.20 -3.93 5.91
N SER A 106 10.00 -3.67 6.95
CA SER A 106 9.57 -2.88 8.10
C SER A 106 9.12 -1.46 7.72
N TYR A 107 9.86 -0.76 6.86
CA TYR A 107 9.48 0.58 6.40
C TYR A 107 8.23 0.58 5.51
N TYR A 108 8.11 -0.41 4.63
CA TYR A 108 6.93 -0.57 3.78
C TYR A 108 5.67 -0.90 4.59
N ILE A 109 5.79 -1.71 5.65
CA ILE A 109 4.69 -2.01 6.56
C ILE A 109 4.26 -0.76 7.34
N ILE A 110 5.22 -0.01 7.89
CA ILE A 110 4.95 1.25 8.60
C ILE A 110 4.26 2.25 7.67
N ALA A 111 4.77 2.41 6.45
CA ALA A 111 4.17 3.27 5.43
C ALA A 111 2.74 2.84 5.09
N SER A 112 2.48 1.54 4.91
CA SER A 112 1.14 1.02 4.62
C SER A 112 0.14 1.32 5.74
N VAL A 113 0.55 1.12 7.00
CA VAL A 113 -0.28 1.42 8.17
C VAL A 113 -0.59 2.91 8.23
N ILE A 114 0.41 3.77 8.10
CA ILE A 114 0.25 5.23 8.13
C ILE A 114 -0.69 5.68 7.00
N CYS A 115 -0.46 5.24 5.77
CA CYS A 115 -1.31 5.57 4.63
C CYS A 115 -2.74 5.06 4.82
N GLY A 116 -2.93 3.83 5.32
CA GLY A 116 -4.26 3.23 5.51
C GLY A 116 -5.07 3.92 6.60
N LEU A 117 -4.41 4.41 7.65
CA LEU A 117 -5.05 5.15 8.73
C LEU A 117 -5.37 6.59 8.33
N LEU A 118 -4.43 7.31 7.71
CA LEU A 118 -4.59 8.72 7.34
C LEU A 118 -5.59 8.94 6.21
N LEU A 119 -5.67 8.04 5.23
CA LEU A 119 -6.58 8.20 4.10
C LEU A 119 -8.03 7.97 4.52
N LYS A 120 -8.93 8.89 4.16
CA LYS A 120 -10.37 8.73 4.40
C LYS A 120 -11.01 8.00 3.23
N ILE A 121 -11.75 6.94 3.51
CA ILE A 121 -12.60 6.27 2.52
C ILE A 121 -13.85 7.12 2.34
N LYS A 122 -14.07 7.62 1.13
CA LYS A 122 -15.27 8.32 0.71
C LYS A 122 -16.27 7.28 0.22
N ARG A 123 -17.13 6.77 1.12
CA ARG A 123 -18.27 5.95 0.69
C ARG A 123 -19.20 6.81 -0.17
N MET A 124 -19.48 6.38 -1.40
CA MET A 124 -20.64 6.91 -2.11
C MET A 124 -21.89 6.52 -1.32
N PRO A 125 -22.83 7.46 -1.06
CA PRO A 125 -24.11 7.15 -0.45
C PRO A 125 -24.83 6.07 -1.25
N LYS A 126 -25.34 5.05 -0.57
CA LYS A 126 -26.10 3.94 -1.15
C LYS A 126 -27.34 4.44 -1.93
N GLU A 127 -27.85 5.63 -1.58
CA GLU A 127 -29.03 6.26 -2.17
C GLU A 127 -28.87 6.68 -3.64
N MET A 128 -27.64 6.93 -4.14
CA MET A 128 -27.42 7.28 -5.55
C MET A 128 -27.32 6.07 -6.49
N VAL A 129 -27.08 4.86 -5.96
CA VAL A 129 -27.02 3.63 -6.77
C VAL A 129 -28.43 3.08 -7.04
N ASP A 130 -29.34 3.23 -6.07
CA ASP A 130 -30.74 2.80 -6.23
C ASP A 130 -31.60 3.76 -7.08
N SER A 131 -31.19 5.01 -7.28
CA SER A 131 -31.90 5.92 -8.18
C SER A 131 -31.56 5.68 -9.64
N ASP A 132 -30.35 5.19 -9.93
CA ASP A 132 -29.89 4.94 -11.30
C ASP A 132 -30.46 3.61 -11.84
N ASN A 133 -30.53 2.58 -10.99
CA ASN A 133 -31.17 1.30 -11.31
C ASN A 133 -32.71 1.34 -11.39
N ARG A 134 -33.35 2.45 -11.01
CA ARG A 134 -34.80 2.64 -11.15
C ARG A 134 -35.21 3.36 -12.43
N ASN A 135 -34.24 3.84 -13.22
CA ASN A 135 -34.46 4.57 -14.47
C ASN A 135 -34.01 3.80 -15.72
N LEU A 136 -33.69 2.51 -15.58
CA LEU A 136 -33.44 1.55 -16.66
C LEU A 136 -34.57 0.51 -16.69
#